data_AF-A0A946E9Z8-F1
#
_entry.id   AF-A0A946E9Z8-F1
#
_cell.length_a   1.000
_cell.length_b   1.000
_cell.length_c   1.000
_cell.angle_alpha   90.00
_cell.angle_beta   90.00
_cell.angle_gamma   90.00
#
_symmetry.space_group_name_H-M   'P 1'
#
loop_
_entity.id
_entity.type
_entity.pdbx_description
1 polymer ?
#
loop_
_entity_poly.entity_id
_entity_poly.type
_entity_poly.pdbx_seq_one_letter_code
_entity_poly.pdbx_strand_id
1 'polypeptide(L)'
;MKHHDLWFENYAQAKDGEQPLRSRVAIVLLYQPDYIRGSTIKLLSHLCDRGYSVLAVSNCPIAQEARPIIVKLTWKVFERPNFGRCFGGYRDGVKLLFRLSISPERLVIMNDSIIYPLYEKDKTLETLENLECDISGIMMRKRGQTENLESYFLSISKNAFNHKSFKKFWDNYRPTSDKQKTIKRGERGFSIAMSQCGLSIKSLYKRETFETCLKQLTDAELFQTIKYQAVLYPNIARQGQHLLLSTISPKWRELSENYIYRSLAKGEFYSTFPLAAFKFLNYPVLKNSMDPASELWRSVTVSAVCDGALEKPNAEAWSEIYNLGFGSCPRASENCVE
;
A
#
# COMPACT_ATOMS: atom_id res chain seq x y z
N MET A 1 13.42 -6.47 -24.60
CA MET A 1 14.23 -6.37 -23.36
C MET A 1 15.34 -5.32 -23.47
N LYS A 2 16.01 -5.15 -24.63
CA LYS A 2 16.96 -4.05 -24.85
C LYS A 2 16.31 -2.65 -24.93
N HIS A 3 15.08 -2.52 -25.42
CA HIS A 3 14.48 -1.20 -25.68
C HIS A 3 14.23 -0.33 -24.43
N HIS A 4 13.70 -0.88 -23.33
CA HIS A 4 13.46 -0.08 -22.11
C HIS A 4 14.77 0.35 -21.43
N ASP A 5 15.76 -0.55 -21.36
CA ASP A 5 17.07 -0.20 -20.81
C ASP A 5 17.77 0.84 -21.68
N LEU A 6 17.74 0.70 -23.01
CA LEU A 6 18.23 1.73 -23.94
C LEU A 6 17.48 3.04 -23.75
N TRP A 7 16.15 3.01 -23.57
CA TRP A 7 15.39 4.22 -23.30
C TRP A 7 15.85 4.87 -21.98
N PHE A 8 16.02 4.09 -20.92
CA PHE A 8 16.45 4.60 -19.63
C PHE A 8 17.86 5.20 -19.67
N GLU A 9 18.80 4.57 -20.39
CA GLU A 9 20.16 5.11 -20.52
C GLU A 9 20.20 6.41 -21.33
N ASN A 10 19.37 6.56 -22.36
CA ASN A 10 19.41 7.73 -23.24
C ASN A 10 18.48 8.88 -22.82
N TYR A 11 17.35 8.59 -22.17
CA TYR A 11 16.27 9.57 -21.96
C TYR A 11 15.81 9.73 -20.52
N ALA A 12 16.18 8.84 -19.59
CA ALA A 12 15.73 8.99 -18.20
C ALA A 12 16.43 10.18 -17.53
N GLN A 13 15.68 11.26 -17.35
CA GLN A 13 16.13 12.48 -16.68
C GLN A 13 15.09 12.92 -15.66
N ALA A 14 15.54 13.13 -14.43
CA ALA A 14 14.73 13.70 -13.38
C ALA A 14 14.92 15.22 -13.36
N LYS A 15 13.82 15.96 -13.30
CA LYS A 15 13.81 17.41 -13.10
C LYS A 15 13.88 17.72 -11.61
N ASP A 16 14.44 18.87 -11.27
CA ASP A 16 14.48 19.32 -9.88
C ASP A 16 13.09 19.71 -9.37
N GLY A 17 12.84 19.38 -8.11
CA GLY A 17 11.77 19.96 -7.31
C GLY A 17 12.32 21.04 -6.38
N GLU A 18 11.47 21.58 -5.51
CA GLU A 18 11.85 22.67 -4.59
C GLU A 18 12.36 22.17 -3.22
N GLN A 19 12.16 20.89 -2.89
CA GLN A 19 12.66 20.33 -1.64
C GLN A 19 14.15 19.95 -1.75
N PRO A 20 14.95 20.17 -0.69
CA PRO A 20 16.34 19.76 -0.70
C PRO A 20 16.50 18.24 -0.61
N LEU A 21 17.66 17.76 -1.03
CA LEU A 21 18.12 16.41 -0.67
C LEU A 21 18.48 16.36 0.83
N ARG A 22 18.04 15.31 1.50
CA ARG A 22 18.26 14.96 2.91
C ARG A 22 18.79 13.52 2.99
N SER A 23 19.14 13.07 4.19
CA SER A 23 19.67 11.69 4.38
C SER A 23 18.63 10.60 4.12
N ARG A 24 17.33 10.93 4.20
CA ARG A 24 16.21 10.03 3.94
C ARG A 24 15.58 10.35 2.58
N VAL A 25 15.31 9.31 1.80
CA VAL A 25 14.74 9.45 0.45
C VAL A 25 13.50 8.56 0.33
N ALA A 26 12.45 9.09 -0.30
CA ALA A 26 11.25 8.33 -0.63
C ALA A 26 11.08 8.30 -2.16
N ILE A 27 11.03 7.10 -2.74
CA ILE A 27 10.55 6.90 -4.10
C ILE A 27 9.04 6.73 -4.02
N VAL A 28 8.29 7.68 -4.57
CA VAL A 28 6.84 7.61 -4.65
C VAL A 28 6.46 7.45 -6.11
N LEU A 29 5.94 6.27 -6.45
CA LEU A 29 5.43 6.00 -7.79
C LEU A 29 4.00 6.54 -7.93
N LEU A 30 3.80 7.37 -8.93
CA LEU A 30 2.54 8.03 -9.26
C LEU A 30 1.95 7.48 -10.56
N TYR A 31 0.63 7.34 -10.59
CA TYR A 31 -0.18 7.15 -11.78
C TYR A 31 -1.49 7.95 -11.64
N GLN A 32 -1.42 9.22 -12.04
CA GLN A 32 -2.49 10.22 -11.94
C GLN A 32 -2.69 10.88 -13.31
N PRO A 33 -3.30 10.18 -14.29
CA PRO A 33 -3.39 10.66 -15.67
C PRO A 33 -4.29 11.90 -15.85
N ASP A 34 -5.30 12.07 -14.98
CA ASP A 34 -6.29 13.15 -15.11
C ASP A 34 -5.96 14.33 -14.18
N TYR A 35 -6.03 14.11 -12.87
CA TYR A 35 -5.74 15.10 -11.84
C TYR A 35 -5.00 14.45 -10.69
N ILE A 36 -4.26 15.24 -9.92
CA ILE A 36 -3.63 14.76 -8.68
C ILE A 36 -4.67 14.71 -7.55
N ARG A 37 -4.84 13.53 -6.95
CA ARG A 37 -5.75 13.34 -5.81
C ARG A 37 -5.24 14.05 -4.56
N GLY A 38 -6.18 14.54 -3.73
CA GLY A 38 -5.87 15.15 -2.44
C GLY A 38 -5.07 14.22 -1.53
N SER A 39 -5.40 12.92 -1.48
CA SER A 39 -4.63 11.94 -0.68
C SER A 39 -3.19 11.79 -1.15
N THR A 40 -2.93 11.95 -2.46
CA THR A 40 -1.58 11.89 -3.03
C THR A 40 -0.79 13.15 -2.65
N ILE A 41 -1.41 14.33 -2.67
CA ILE A 41 -0.79 15.56 -2.16
C ILE A 41 -0.46 15.40 -0.66
N LYS A 42 -1.41 14.87 0.12
CA LYS A 42 -1.23 14.60 1.55
C LYS A 42 -0.07 13.63 1.81
N LEU A 43 0.04 12.57 1.01
CA LEU A 43 1.16 11.62 1.06
C LEU A 43 2.51 12.31 0.85
N LEU A 44 2.63 13.11 -0.23
CA LEU A 44 3.87 13.82 -0.56
C LEU A 44 4.25 14.81 0.55
N SER A 45 3.29 15.61 1.03
CA SER A 45 3.49 16.53 2.15
C SER A 45 3.93 15.79 3.41
N HIS A 46 3.24 14.72 3.77
CA HIS A 46 3.54 13.93 4.97
C HIS A 46 4.97 13.37 4.95
N LEU A 47 5.45 12.89 3.80
CA LEU A 47 6.84 12.46 3.66
C LEU A 47 7.83 13.61 3.88
N CYS A 48 7.57 14.78 3.28
CA CYS A 48 8.40 15.98 3.48
C CYS A 48 8.43 16.41 4.95
N ASP A 49 7.27 16.44 5.62
CA ASP A 49 7.14 16.80 7.04
C ASP A 49 7.89 15.82 7.94
N ARG A 50 8.07 14.56 7.50
CA ARG A 50 8.89 13.54 8.18
C ARG A 50 10.34 13.49 7.71
N GLY A 51 10.80 14.53 7.03
CA GLY A 51 12.20 14.71 6.66
C GLY A 51 12.66 13.88 5.47
N TYR A 52 11.74 13.32 4.68
CA TYR A 52 12.08 12.62 3.44
C TYR A 52 12.26 13.58 2.27
N SER A 53 13.25 13.28 1.43
CA SER A 53 13.38 13.87 0.10
C SER A 53 12.58 13.01 -0.87
N VAL A 54 11.53 13.56 -1.47
CA VAL A 54 10.66 12.77 -2.34
C VAL A 54 11.18 12.79 -3.78
N LEU A 55 11.52 11.61 -4.31
CA LEU A 55 11.66 11.35 -5.73
C LEU A 55 10.31 10.87 -6.25
N ALA A 56 9.53 11.78 -6.86
CA ALA A 56 8.29 11.44 -7.52
C ALA A 56 8.59 10.79 -8.87
N VAL A 57 8.24 9.51 -9.02
CA VAL A 57 8.35 8.79 -10.29
C VAL A 57 6.95 8.70 -10.88
N SER A 58 6.67 9.36 -12.00
CA SER A 58 5.34 9.37 -12.62
C SER A 58 5.29 8.44 -13.82
N ASN A 59 4.39 7.46 -13.80
CA ASN A 59 4.09 6.55 -14.92
C ASN A 59 3.22 7.18 -16.01
N CYS A 60 2.90 8.46 -15.91
CA CYS A 60 2.19 9.24 -16.91
C CYS A 60 2.74 10.66 -16.95
N PRO A 61 2.51 11.41 -18.03
CA PRO A 61 2.71 12.85 -18.01
C PRO A 61 1.98 13.48 -16.83
N ILE A 62 2.64 14.38 -16.11
CA ILE A 62 2.03 15.13 -15.01
C ILE A 62 1.23 16.27 -15.62
N ALA A 63 -0.07 16.33 -15.29
CA ALA A 63 -0.99 17.40 -15.67
C ALA A 63 -0.44 18.78 -15.30
N GLN A 64 -0.74 19.79 -16.11
CA GLN A 64 -0.16 21.13 -15.99
C GLN A 64 -0.49 21.77 -14.63
N GLU A 65 -1.71 21.56 -14.15
CA GLU A 65 -2.24 22.07 -12.89
C GLU A 65 -1.63 21.35 -11.68
N ALA A 66 -1.30 20.06 -11.82
CA ALA A 66 -0.68 19.26 -10.78
C ALA A 66 0.82 19.55 -10.62
N ARG A 67 1.49 20.01 -11.69
CA ARG A 67 2.95 20.15 -11.73
C ARG A 67 3.52 21.09 -10.67
N PRO A 68 3.01 22.33 -10.46
CA PRO A 68 3.52 23.21 -9.41
C PRO A 68 3.39 22.59 -8.01
N ILE A 69 2.29 21.87 -7.75
CA ILE A 69 2.02 21.22 -6.47
C ILE A 69 3.05 20.10 -6.22
N ILE A 70 3.28 19.22 -7.20
CA ILE A 70 4.25 18.13 -7.09
C ILE A 70 5.67 18.68 -6.94
N VAL A 71 6.06 19.66 -7.76
CA VAL A 71 7.40 20.28 -7.72
C VAL A 71 7.70 20.87 -6.34
N LYS A 72 6.74 21.58 -5.75
CA LYS A 72 6.87 22.16 -4.40
C LYS A 72 7.12 21.11 -3.30
N LEU A 73 6.56 19.90 -3.46
CA LEU A 73 6.59 18.81 -2.48
C LEU A 73 7.62 17.73 -2.80
N THR A 74 8.53 17.96 -3.75
CA THR A 74 9.49 16.94 -4.18
C THR A 74 10.90 17.48 -4.24
N TRP A 75 11.86 16.57 -4.07
CA TRP A 75 13.26 16.84 -4.37
C TRP A 75 13.53 16.69 -5.87
N LYS A 76 12.94 15.65 -6.48
CA LYS A 76 13.05 15.39 -7.91
C LYS A 76 11.77 14.80 -8.47
N VAL A 77 11.49 15.11 -9.73
CA VAL A 77 10.35 14.60 -10.49
C VAL A 77 10.86 13.89 -11.73
N PHE A 78 10.47 12.63 -11.91
CA PHE A 78 10.87 11.79 -13.03
C PHE A 78 9.63 11.22 -13.75
N GLU A 79 9.33 11.75 -14.93
CA GLU A 79 8.27 11.25 -15.80
C GLU A 79 8.80 10.13 -16.69
N ARG A 80 8.07 9.03 -16.79
CA ARG A 80 8.46 7.84 -17.56
C ARG A 80 7.27 7.21 -18.30
N PRO A 81 7.52 6.42 -19.37
CA PRO A 81 6.49 5.62 -20.01
C PRO A 81 5.82 4.67 -19.02
N ASN A 82 4.51 4.43 -19.18
CA ASN A 82 3.74 3.51 -18.34
C ASN A 82 4.08 2.02 -18.62
N PHE A 83 5.30 1.60 -18.33
CA PHE A 83 5.76 0.24 -18.56
C PHE A 83 6.32 -0.41 -17.30
N GLY A 84 6.01 -1.69 -17.07
CA GLY A 84 6.57 -2.45 -15.94
C GLY A 84 5.79 -2.37 -14.63
N ARG A 85 4.60 -1.74 -14.62
CA ARG A 85 3.75 -1.56 -13.42
C ARG A 85 4.55 -0.92 -12.27
N CYS A 86 4.23 -1.27 -11.02
CA CYS A 86 4.90 -0.73 -9.84
C CYS A 86 6.41 -0.98 -9.83
N PHE A 87 6.82 -2.24 -10.01
CA PHE A 87 8.24 -2.59 -9.97
C PHE A 87 9.08 -1.99 -11.09
N GLY A 88 8.50 -1.71 -12.27
CA GLY A 88 9.19 -0.98 -13.32
C GLY A 88 9.54 0.44 -12.89
N GLY A 89 8.57 1.17 -12.32
CA GLY A 89 8.80 2.50 -11.77
C GLY A 89 9.76 2.50 -10.58
N TYR A 90 9.64 1.53 -9.68
CA TYR A 90 10.57 1.38 -8.55
C TYR A 90 12.00 1.13 -9.01
N ARG A 91 12.18 0.23 -10.00
CA ARG A 91 13.50 -0.04 -10.57
C ARG A 91 14.10 1.23 -11.15
N ASP A 92 13.36 1.94 -11.97
CA ASP A 92 13.86 3.14 -12.63
C ASP A 92 14.19 4.23 -11.59
N GLY A 93 13.39 4.37 -10.52
CA GLY A 93 13.69 5.24 -9.38
C GLY A 93 14.98 4.84 -8.64
N VAL A 94 15.17 3.55 -8.32
CA VAL A 94 16.38 3.05 -7.66
C VAL A 94 17.62 3.24 -8.56
N LYS A 95 17.49 2.93 -9.86
CA LYS A 95 18.57 3.16 -10.84
C LYS A 95 18.93 4.65 -10.94
N LEU A 96 17.97 5.57 -10.83
CA LEU A 96 18.26 7.00 -10.78
C LEU A 96 19.05 7.38 -9.53
N LEU A 97 18.73 6.83 -8.35
CA LEU A 97 19.55 7.04 -7.15
C LEU A 97 20.98 6.56 -7.36
N PHE A 98 21.18 5.39 -7.99
CA PHE A 98 22.52 4.91 -8.34
C PHE A 98 23.25 5.83 -9.32
N ARG A 99 22.57 6.31 -10.37
CA ARG A 99 23.14 7.23 -11.37
C ARG A 99 23.55 8.57 -10.75
N LEU A 100 22.80 9.04 -9.76
CA LEU A 100 23.06 10.28 -9.03
C LEU A 100 24.03 10.09 -7.85
N SER A 101 24.58 8.88 -7.66
CA SER A 101 25.46 8.54 -6.54
C SER A 101 24.84 8.82 -5.16
N ILE A 102 23.52 8.67 -5.03
CA ILE A 102 22.79 8.88 -3.77
C ILE A 102 22.68 7.56 -3.01
N SER A 103 23.18 7.55 -1.77
CA SER A 103 23.05 6.44 -0.83
C SER A 103 22.34 6.91 0.43
N PRO A 104 21.00 6.75 0.51
CA PRO A 104 20.23 7.24 1.64
C PRO A 104 20.47 6.42 2.91
N GLU A 105 20.36 7.05 4.07
CA GLU A 105 20.32 6.35 5.37
C GLU A 105 19.08 5.47 5.49
N ARG A 106 17.99 5.92 4.89
CA ARG A 106 16.73 5.20 4.78
C ARG A 106 16.08 5.49 3.43
N LEU A 107 15.75 4.43 2.71
CA LEU A 107 14.94 4.50 1.49
C LEU A 107 13.54 3.99 1.78
N VAL A 108 12.52 4.80 1.50
CA VAL A 108 11.14 4.33 1.41
C VAL A 108 10.76 4.17 -0.06
N ILE A 109 10.08 3.08 -0.41
CA ILE A 109 9.51 2.87 -1.74
C ILE A 109 8.01 2.62 -1.56
N MET A 110 7.20 3.45 -2.20
CA MET A 110 5.75 3.34 -2.16
C MET A 110 5.10 3.73 -3.49
N ASN A 111 3.83 3.41 -3.64
CA ASN A 111 3.03 3.86 -4.78
C ASN A 111 1.73 4.49 -4.32
N ASP A 112 1.12 5.26 -5.20
CA ASP A 112 -0.16 5.94 -4.99
C ASP A 112 -1.39 5.04 -5.18
N SER A 113 -1.24 3.70 -5.10
CA SER A 113 -2.40 2.78 -5.07
C SER A 113 -3.05 2.67 -3.68
N ILE A 114 -2.59 3.47 -2.73
CA ILE A 114 -3.06 3.52 -1.36
C ILE A 114 -3.40 4.95 -0.97
N ILE A 115 -4.31 5.09 -0.01
CA ILE A 115 -4.59 6.32 0.72
C ILE A 115 -3.80 6.24 2.02
N TYR A 116 -2.80 7.11 2.16
CA TYR A 116 -1.89 7.18 3.29
C TYR A 116 -1.30 8.59 3.41
N PRO A 117 -1.14 9.16 4.61
CA PRO A 117 -1.67 8.66 5.89
C PRO A 117 -3.21 8.73 5.94
N LEU A 118 -3.85 7.85 6.72
CA LEU A 118 -5.29 7.94 7.01
C LEU A 118 -5.60 8.98 8.10
N TYR A 119 -4.72 9.14 9.09
CA TYR A 119 -4.92 10.03 10.24
C TYR A 119 -3.73 10.97 10.40
N GLU A 120 -3.96 12.17 10.95
CA GLU A 120 -2.91 13.21 11.09
C GLU A 120 -1.74 12.75 11.97
N LYS A 121 -2.02 11.96 13.01
CA LYS A 121 -1.04 11.47 13.98
C LYS A 121 -0.42 10.11 13.60
N ASP A 122 -0.38 9.77 12.31
CA ASP A 122 0.21 8.51 11.83
C ASP A 122 1.69 8.38 12.25
N LYS A 123 2.09 7.20 12.71
CA LYS A 123 3.47 6.88 13.14
C LYS A 123 4.09 5.75 12.32
N THR A 124 3.52 5.42 11.18
CA THR A 124 3.89 4.23 10.41
C THR A 124 5.31 4.33 9.88
N LEU A 125 5.72 5.50 9.35
CA LEU A 125 7.10 5.75 8.91
C LEU A 125 8.12 5.53 10.04
N GLU A 126 7.92 6.18 11.19
CA GLU A 126 8.79 6.03 12.37
C GLU A 126 8.84 4.57 12.85
N THR A 127 7.70 3.89 12.87
CA THR A 127 7.65 2.49 13.32
C THR A 127 8.41 1.58 12.36
N LEU A 128 8.27 1.77 11.03
CA LEU A 128 9.04 1.02 10.03
C LEU A 128 10.54 1.30 10.09
N GLU A 129 10.94 2.53 10.40
CA GLU A 129 12.34 2.92 10.60
C GLU A 129 12.97 2.24 11.82
N ASN A 130 12.22 2.20 12.92
CA ASN A 130 12.66 1.65 14.21
C ASN A 130 12.59 0.11 14.27
N LEU A 131 12.00 -0.56 13.28
CA LEU A 131 12.13 -2.00 13.15
C LEU A 131 13.60 -2.35 12.91
N GLU A 132 14.20 -3.08 13.84
CA GLU A 132 15.55 -3.63 13.73
C GLU A 132 15.59 -4.71 12.64
N CYS A 133 15.67 -4.28 11.40
CA CYS A 133 15.84 -5.12 10.22
C CYS A 133 16.38 -4.32 9.03
N ASP A 134 16.86 -5.04 8.04
CA ASP A 134 17.40 -4.47 6.81
C ASP A 134 16.29 -3.96 5.89
N ILE A 135 15.18 -4.70 5.81
CA ILE A 135 14.03 -4.38 4.97
C ILE A 135 12.74 -4.61 5.75
N SER A 136 11.87 -3.61 5.77
CA SER A 136 10.52 -3.71 6.31
C SER A 136 9.45 -3.29 5.31
N GLY A 137 8.21 -3.68 5.58
CA GLY A 137 7.04 -3.18 4.85
C GLY A 137 5.81 -3.25 5.73
N ILE A 138 4.68 -2.72 5.25
CA ILE A 138 3.44 -2.73 6.05
C ILE A 138 2.96 -4.17 6.28
N MET A 139 2.83 -4.97 5.21
CA MET A 139 2.21 -6.29 5.30
C MET A 139 3.11 -7.37 4.73
N MET A 140 3.18 -8.51 5.40
CA MET A 140 3.78 -9.74 4.89
C MET A 140 2.69 -10.72 4.45
N ARG A 141 2.75 -11.18 3.20
CA ARG A 141 1.93 -12.29 2.71
C ARG A 141 2.68 -13.60 2.83
N LYS A 142 1.96 -14.64 3.22
CA LYS A 142 2.46 -16.01 3.27
C LYS A 142 1.69 -16.88 2.29
N ARG A 143 2.41 -17.57 1.40
CA ARG A 143 1.85 -18.57 0.49
C ARG A 143 2.70 -19.84 0.51
N GLY A 144 2.18 -20.87 1.16
CA GLY A 144 2.96 -22.07 1.46
C GLY A 144 4.14 -21.71 2.36
N GLN A 145 5.35 -22.10 1.94
CA GLN A 145 6.60 -21.81 2.67
C GLN A 145 7.24 -20.47 2.26
N THR A 146 6.63 -19.71 1.36
CA THR A 146 7.17 -18.42 0.90
C THR A 146 6.47 -17.27 1.59
N GLU A 147 7.27 -16.36 2.15
CA GLU A 147 6.83 -15.07 2.67
C GLU A 147 7.34 -13.95 1.76
N ASN A 148 6.49 -12.96 1.49
CA ASN A 148 6.89 -11.77 0.74
C ASN A 148 6.17 -10.52 1.25
N LEU A 149 6.88 -9.40 1.25
CA LEU A 149 6.29 -8.11 1.58
C LEU A 149 5.38 -7.65 0.47
N GLU A 150 4.27 -7.01 0.83
CA GLU A 150 3.47 -6.27 -0.15
C GLU A 150 4.24 -5.01 -0.59
N SER A 151 4.28 -4.78 -1.90
CA SER A 151 5.20 -3.81 -2.51
C SER A 151 4.73 -2.35 -2.52
N TYR A 152 3.58 -2.03 -1.93
CA TYR A 152 3.06 -0.66 -1.92
C TYR A 152 3.68 0.24 -0.85
N PHE A 153 4.39 -0.32 0.14
CA PHE A 153 5.11 0.44 1.14
C PHE A 153 6.24 -0.40 1.73
N LEU A 154 7.45 -0.12 1.29
CA LEU A 154 8.70 -0.74 1.73
C LEU A 154 9.60 0.31 2.38
N SER A 155 10.36 -0.10 3.38
CA SER A 155 11.40 0.66 4.06
C SER A 155 12.69 -0.15 4.01
N ILE A 156 13.77 0.46 3.54
CA ILE A 156 15.03 -0.19 3.23
C ILE A 156 16.14 0.57 3.95
N SER A 157 16.88 -0.12 4.81
CA SER A 157 18.02 0.45 5.54
C SER A 157 19.17 0.80 4.60
N LYS A 158 20.08 1.66 5.06
CA LYS A 158 21.36 1.91 4.39
C LYS A 158 22.13 0.63 4.08
N ASN A 159 22.11 -0.35 5.00
CA ASN A 159 22.78 -1.62 4.83
C ASN A 159 22.19 -2.41 3.64
N ALA A 160 20.86 -2.56 3.61
CA ALA A 160 20.19 -3.22 2.50
C ALA A 160 20.41 -2.50 1.16
N PHE A 161 20.30 -1.17 1.12
CA PHE A 161 20.46 -0.39 -0.11
C PHE A 161 21.85 -0.58 -0.73
N ASN A 162 22.90 -0.59 0.10
CA ASN A 162 24.28 -0.77 -0.35
C ASN A 162 24.67 -2.25 -0.53
N HIS A 163 23.78 -3.19 -0.19
CA HIS A 163 24.06 -4.61 -0.32
C HIS A 163 24.16 -5.02 -1.80
N LYS A 164 25.20 -5.79 -2.15
CA LYS A 164 25.45 -6.23 -3.53
C LYS A 164 24.25 -6.92 -4.19
N SER A 165 23.49 -7.71 -3.42
CA SER A 165 22.30 -8.42 -3.92
C SER A 165 21.14 -7.47 -4.21
N PHE A 166 20.99 -6.38 -3.45
CA PHE A 166 19.97 -5.36 -3.70
C PHE A 166 20.23 -4.68 -5.05
N LYS A 167 21.46 -4.20 -5.26
CA LYS A 167 21.87 -3.63 -6.55
C LYS A 167 21.69 -4.63 -7.70
N LYS A 168 22.18 -5.86 -7.52
CA LYS A 168 22.04 -6.93 -8.52
C LYS A 168 20.58 -7.23 -8.85
N PHE A 169 19.68 -7.22 -7.86
CA PHE A 169 18.25 -7.44 -8.10
C PHE A 169 17.69 -6.37 -9.03
N TRP A 170 17.89 -5.09 -8.71
CA TRP A 170 17.32 -3.99 -9.48
C TRP A 170 17.96 -3.85 -10.87
N ASP A 171 19.28 -4.05 -11.00
CA ASP A 171 19.95 -4.03 -12.30
C ASP A 171 19.38 -5.10 -13.24
N ASN A 172 19.14 -6.31 -12.71
CA ASN A 172 18.67 -7.46 -13.48
C ASN A 172 17.14 -7.60 -13.54
N TYR A 173 16.38 -6.80 -12.78
CA TYR A 173 14.93 -6.86 -12.80
C TYR A 173 14.44 -6.52 -14.22
N ARG A 174 13.64 -7.42 -14.80
CA ARG A 174 13.11 -7.29 -16.16
C ARG A 174 11.67 -6.76 -16.09
N PRO A 175 11.42 -5.47 -16.38
CA PRO A 175 10.09 -4.91 -16.29
C PRO A 175 9.12 -5.60 -17.26
N THR A 176 7.86 -5.73 -16.84
CA THR A 176 6.81 -6.40 -17.61
C THR A 176 5.44 -5.84 -17.26
N SER A 177 4.53 -5.77 -18.23
CA SER A 177 3.14 -5.34 -18.02
C SER A 177 2.22 -6.47 -17.53
N ASP A 178 2.72 -7.71 -17.49
CA ASP A 178 2.00 -8.88 -16.99
C ASP A 178 1.99 -8.88 -15.45
N LYS A 179 0.78 -8.76 -14.87
CA LYS A 179 0.58 -8.65 -13.42
C LYS A 179 1.18 -9.84 -12.65
N GLN A 180 0.98 -11.07 -13.14
CA GLN A 180 1.45 -12.27 -12.46
C GLN A 180 2.98 -12.37 -12.51
N LYS A 181 3.59 -11.98 -13.64
CA LYS A 181 5.05 -11.90 -13.74
C LYS A 181 5.62 -10.78 -12.87
N THR A 182 4.96 -9.63 -12.76
CA THR A 182 5.36 -8.55 -11.84
C THR A 182 5.35 -9.04 -10.39
N ILE A 183 4.29 -9.73 -9.96
CA ILE A 183 4.21 -10.30 -8.60
C ILE A 183 5.31 -11.36 -8.40
N LYS A 184 5.44 -12.30 -9.33
CA LYS A 184 6.40 -13.41 -9.22
C LYS A 184 7.85 -12.96 -9.23
N ARG A 185 8.23 -12.07 -10.15
CA ARG A 185 9.62 -11.61 -10.37
C ARG A 185 9.97 -10.40 -9.51
N GLY A 186 8.98 -9.54 -9.28
CA GLY A 186 9.11 -8.30 -8.50
C GLY A 186 8.85 -8.62 -7.04
N GLU A 187 7.59 -8.52 -6.60
CA GLU A 187 7.22 -8.57 -5.19
C GLU A 187 7.79 -9.78 -4.45
N ARG A 188 7.47 -10.99 -4.93
CA ARG A 188 7.96 -12.23 -4.34
C ARG A 188 9.45 -12.45 -4.60
N GLY A 189 9.90 -12.12 -5.81
CA GLY A 189 11.31 -12.29 -6.21
C GLY A 189 12.26 -11.42 -5.37
N PHE A 190 11.83 -10.21 -5.03
CA PHE A 190 12.57 -9.26 -4.20
C PHE A 190 12.76 -9.81 -2.79
N SER A 191 11.67 -10.15 -2.09
CA SER A 191 11.76 -10.69 -0.73
C SER A 191 12.60 -11.97 -0.69
N ILE A 192 12.42 -12.90 -1.63
CA ILE A 192 13.24 -14.13 -1.72
C ILE A 192 14.72 -13.78 -1.90
N ALA A 193 15.06 -12.91 -2.86
CA ALA A 193 16.45 -12.57 -3.15
C ALA A 193 17.16 -11.90 -1.96
N MET A 194 16.44 -11.04 -1.23
CA MET A 194 16.99 -10.35 -0.05
C MET A 194 17.16 -11.31 1.13
N SER A 195 16.17 -12.18 1.40
CA SER A 195 16.29 -13.21 2.45
C SER A 195 17.40 -14.22 2.15
N GLN A 196 17.52 -14.68 0.89
CA GLN A 196 18.55 -15.65 0.50
C GLN A 196 19.98 -15.12 0.64
N CYS A 197 20.17 -13.80 0.60
CA CYS A 197 21.48 -13.20 0.84
C CYS A 197 21.70 -12.75 2.28
N GLY A 198 20.85 -13.20 3.22
CA GLY A 198 21.01 -12.96 4.65
C GLY A 198 20.48 -11.62 5.16
N LEU A 199 19.83 -10.80 4.32
CA LEU A 199 19.19 -9.58 4.81
C LEU A 199 17.94 -9.92 5.60
N SER A 200 17.80 -9.29 6.76
CA SER A 200 16.64 -9.46 7.65
C SER A 200 15.42 -8.74 7.10
N ILE A 201 14.27 -9.42 7.07
CA ILE A 201 13.00 -8.88 6.56
C ILE A 201 11.92 -8.97 7.63
N LYS A 202 11.24 -7.85 7.91
CA LYS A 202 10.11 -7.78 8.86
C LYS A 202 8.91 -7.07 8.24
N SER A 203 7.75 -7.18 8.87
CA SER A 203 6.56 -6.39 8.55
C SER A 203 5.94 -5.83 9.83
N LEU A 204 5.21 -4.72 9.71
CA LEU A 204 4.40 -4.22 10.83
C LEU A 204 3.21 -5.13 11.11
N TYR A 205 2.59 -5.63 10.04
CA TYR A 205 1.38 -6.41 10.13
C TYR A 205 1.58 -7.80 9.55
N LYS A 206 1.08 -8.77 10.32
CA LYS A 206 0.97 -10.17 9.96
C LYS A 206 -0.42 -10.66 10.31
N ARG A 207 -0.88 -11.67 9.58
CA ARG A 207 -2.17 -12.30 9.85
C ARG A 207 -2.24 -12.89 11.25
N GLU A 208 -1.15 -13.49 11.71
CA GLU A 208 -1.03 -14.12 13.02
C GLU A 208 -1.23 -13.11 14.17
N THR A 209 -0.77 -11.87 13.98
CA THR A 209 -0.99 -10.78 14.94
C THR A 209 -2.48 -10.41 15.02
N PHE A 210 -3.16 -10.34 13.87
CA PHE A 210 -4.61 -10.12 13.83
C PHE A 210 -5.37 -11.26 14.51
N GLU A 211 -5.01 -12.52 14.22
CA GLU A 211 -5.64 -13.68 14.83
C GLU A 211 -5.44 -13.74 16.36
N THR A 212 -4.30 -13.26 16.85
CA THR A 212 -4.05 -13.14 18.30
C THR A 212 -4.90 -12.03 18.92
N CYS A 213 -5.02 -10.89 18.23
CA CYS A 213 -5.88 -9.78 18.66
C CYS A 213 -7.35 -10.20 18.73
N LEU A 214 -7.86 -10.96 17.75
CA LEU A 214 -9.24 -11.45 17.73
C LEU A 214 -9.62 -12.24 18.99
N LYS A 215 -8.70 -13.06 19.52
CA LYS A 215 -8.92 -13.87 20.72
C LYS A 215 -9.09 -13.03 21.99
N GLN A 216 -8.63 -11.77 21.97
CA GLN A 216 -8.70 -10.85 23.10
C GLN A 216 -9.94 -9.94 23.05
N LEU A 217 -10.68 -9.93 21.93
CA LEU A 217 -11.86 -9.10 21.78
C LEU A 217 -13.01 -9.57 22.67
N THR A 218 -13.71 -8.63 23.28
CA THR A 218 -15.00 -8.88 23.94
C THR A 218 -16.07 -9.32 22.94
N ASP A 219 -17.18 -9.90 23.41
CA ASP A 219 -18.27 -10.32 22.51
C ASP A 219 -18.84 -9.15 21.72
N ALA A 220 -18.93 -7.97 22.35
CA ALA A 220 -19.40 -6.75 21.72
C ALA A 220 -18.44 -6.30 20.60
N GLU A 221 -17.12 -6.34 20.83
CA GLU A 221 -16.12 -6.00 19.81
C GLU A 221 -16.08 -7.00 18.66
N LEU A 222 -16.23 -8.29 18.96
CA LEU A 222 -16.33 -9.34 17.95
C LEU A 222 -17.61 -9.17 17.11
N PHE A 223 -18.73 -8.81 17.74
CA PHE A 223 -19.97 -8.52 17.04
C PHE A 223 -19.80 -7.33 16.10
N GLN A 224 -19.19 -6.23 16.57
CA GLN A 224 -18.91 -5.06 15.72
C GLN A 224 -17.97 -5.41 14.57
N THR A 225 -16.98 -6.27 14.81
CA THR A 225 -16.06 -6.77 13.76
C THR A 225 -16.81 -7.49 12.64
N ILE A 226 -17.80 -8.31 12.99
CA ILE A 226 -18.66 -9.01 11.99
C ILE A 226 -19.66 -8.05 11.35
N LYS A 227 -20.19 -7.07 12.11
CA LYS A 227 -21.13 -6.06 11.61
C LYS A 227 -20.53 -5.29 10.44
N TYR A 228 -19.27 -4.88 10.57
CA TYR A 228 -18.51 -4.18 9.52
C TYR A 228 -17.52 -5.10 8.81
N GLN A 229 -17.99 -6.29 8.42
CA GLN A 229 -17.26 -7.17 7.51
C GLN A 229 -17.30 -6.62 6.08
N ALA A 230 -16.24 -6.87 5.31
CA ALA A 230 -16.14 -6.60 3.88
C ALA A 230 -15.86 -7.91 3.12
N VAL A 231 -16.71 -8.93 3.35
CA VAL A 231 -16.58 -10.26 2.73
C VAL A 231 -17.27 -10.29 1.38
N LEU A 232 -16.49 -10.47 0.31
CA LEU A 232 -17.00 -10.54 -1.07
C LEU A 232 -17.76 -11.83 -1.41
N TYR A 233 -17.53 -12.92 -0.70
CA TYR A 233 -18.07 -14.23 -1.07
C TYR A 233 -19.48 -14.41 -0.48
N PRO A 234 -20.56 -14.46 -1.29
CA PRO A 234 -21.93 -14.38 -0.78
C PRO A 234 -22.28 -15.48 0.23
N ASN A 235 -21.75 -16.70 0.03
CA ASN A 235 -21.98 -17.82 0.95
C ASN A 235 -21.33 -17.61 2.32
N ILE A 236 -20.18 -16.93 2.36
CA ILE A 236 -19.48 -16.62 3.61
C ILE A 236 -20.16 -15.39 4.25
N ALA A 237 -20.46 -14.35 3.48
CA ALA A 237 -21.14 -13.14 3.96
C ALA A 237 -22.49 -13.45 4.63
N ARG A 238 -23.30 -14.36 4.05
CA ARG A 238 -24.56 -14.83 4.65
C ARG A 238 -24.37 -15.45 6.03
N GLN A 239 -23.28 -16.20 6.26
CA GLN A 239 -22.99 -16.77 7.59
C GLN A 239 -22.76 -15.67 8.62
N GLY A 240 -22.02 -14.62 8.25
CA GLY A 240 -21.86 -13.45 9.12
C GLY A 240 -23.19 -12.77 9.43
N GLN A 241 -24.09 -12.62 8.46
CA GLN A 241 -25.44 -12.09 8.70
C GLN A 241 -26.25 -12.95 9.67
N HIS A 242 -26.20 -14.27 9.54
CA HIS A 242 -26.85 -15.16 10.51
C HIS A 242 -26.28 -14.99 11.92
N LEU A 243 -24.97 -14.82 12.07
CA LEU A 243 -24.33 -14.58 13.36
C LEU A 243 -24.77 -13.25 13.99
N LEU A 244 -24.98 -12.21 13.19
CA LEU A 244 -25.48 -10.92 13.67
C LEU A 244 -26.94 -10.96 14.16
N LEU A 245 -27.72 -11.93 13.67
CA LEU A 245 -29.10 -12.16 14.11
C LEU A 245 -29.20 -13.19 15.26
N SER A 246 -28.09 -13.80 15.66
CA SER A 246 -28.05 -14.84 16.68
C SER A 246 -27.78 -14.28 18.07
N THR A 247 -28.25 -14.98 19.10
CA THR A 247 -27.99 -14.63 20.50
C THR A 247 -26.52 -14.82 20.86
N ILE A 248 -25.91 -13.77 21.42
CA ILE A 248 -24.54 -13.81 21.96
C ILE A 248 -24.49 -14.84 23.11
N SER A 249 -23.56 -15.78 22.98
CA SER A 249 -23.34 -16.91 23.89
C SER A 249 -21.94 -17.49 23.64
N PRO A 250 -21.42 -18.37 24.51
CA PRO A 250 -20.15 -19.06 24.25
C PRO A 250 -20.12 -19.80 22.91
N LYS A 251 -21.26 -20.38 22.49
CA LYS A 251 -21.37 -21.04 21.17
C LYS A 251 -21.34 -20.04 20.01
N TRP A 252 -21.99 -18.88 20.17
CA TRP A 252 -21.93 -17.82 19.17
C TRP A 252 -20.49 -17.31 18.95
N ARG A 253 -19.70 -17.17 20.02
CA ARG A 253 -18.30 -16.79 19.93
C ARG A 253 -17.48 -17.80 19.13
N GLU A 254 -17.61 -19.08 19.47
CA GLU A 254 -16.92 -20.16 18.73
C GLU A 254 -17.27 -20.14 17.24
N LEU A 255 -18.55 -19.97 16.89
CA LEU A 255 -19.00 -19.88 15.51
C LEU A 255 -18.48 -18.60 14.81
N SER A 256 -18.42 -17.50 15.54
CA SER A 256 -17.90 -16.20 15.06
C SER A 256 -16.41 -16.27 14.73
N GLU A 257 -15.61 -16.86 15.62
CA GLU A 257 -14.19 -17.09 15.39
C GLU A 257 -13.96 -17.99 14.16
N ASN A 258 -14.68 -19.10 14.07
CA ASN A 258 -14.62 -20.01 12.91
C ASN A 258 -15.00 -19.31 11.59
N TYR A 259 -16.04 -18.48 11.61
CA TYR A 259 -16.45 -17.68 10.46
C TYR A 259 -15.36 -16.69 10.03
N ILE A 260 -14.69 -16.03 10.98
CA ILE A 260 -13.57 -15.11 10.67
C ILE A 260 -12.42 -15.88 10.03
N TYR A 261 -11.99 -17.01 10.61
CA TYR A 261 -10.92 -17.85 10.05
C TYR A 261 -11.24 -18.31 8.62
N ARG A 262 -12.49 -18.71 8.37
CA ARG A 262 -12.96 -19.10 7.03
C ARG A 262 -12.94 -17.93 6.05
N SER A 263 -13.32 -16.73 6.49
CA SER A 263 -13.29 -15.52 5.67
C SER A 263 -11.85 -15.16 5.29
N LEU A 264 -10.92 -15.21 6.25
CA LEU A 264 -9.50 -14.95 6.02
C LEU A 264 -8.84 -16.02 5.13
N ALA A 265 -9.40 -17.22 4.97
CA ALA A 265 -8.88 -18.18 3.98
C ALA A 265 -9.03 -17.68 2.53
N LYS A 266 -9.82 -16.62 2.30
CA LYS A 266 -10.12 -16.07 0.97
C LYS A 266 -9.74 -14.59 0.79
N GLY A 267 -9.24 -13.93 1.83
CA GLY A 267 -8.93 -12.50 1.83
C GLY A 267 -7.93 -12.13 2.93
N GLU A 268 -7.45 -10.89 2.88
CA GLU A 268 -6.56 -10.35 3.91
C GLU A 268 -7.38 -9.70 5.03
N PHE A 269 -6.86 -9.72 6.26
CA PHE A 269 -7.62 -9.24 7.42
C PHE A 269 -7.99 -7.75 7.32
N TYR A 270 -7.07 -6.93 6.81
CA TYR A 270 -7.25 -5.48 6.76
C TYR A 270 -8.36 -5.05 5.82
N SER A 271 -8.58 -5.79 4.73
CA SER A 271 -9.65 -5.51 3.78
C SER A 271 -10.93 -6.27 4.08
N THR A 272 -10.85 -7.41 4.77
CA THR A 272 -12.02 -8.25 5.10
C THR A 272 -12.71 -7.80 6.39
N PHE A 273 -11.93 -7.31 7.38
CA PHE A 273 -12.43 -6.87 8.68
C PHE A 273 -11.87 -5.47 9.02
N PRO A 274 -12.25 -4.44 8.24
CA PRO A 274 -11.66 -3.11 8.34
C PRO A 274 -11.80 -2.44 9.69
N LEU A 275 -12.97 -2.55 10.34
CA LEU A 275 -13.17 -2.01 11.69
C LEU A 275 -12.08 -2.55 12.62
N ALA A 276 -11.90 -3.87 12.66
CA ALA A 276 -10.95 -4.48 13.58
C ALA A 276 -9.50 -4.12 13.23
N ALA A 277 -9.16 -4.08 11.95
CA ALA A 277 -7.83 -3.69 11.50
C ALA A 277 -7.49 -2.24 11.88
N PHE A 278 -8.43 -1.31 11.69
CA PHE A 278 -8.22 0.10 12.05
C PHE A 278 -8.25 0.31 13.56
N LYS A 279 -9.25 -0.24 14.25
CA LYS A 279 -9.48 0.04 15.67
C LYS A 279 -8.48 -0.65 16.59
N PHE A 280 -8.14 -1.91 16.31
CA PHE A 280 -7.34 -2.71 17.25
C PHE A 280 -5.88 -2.87 16.81
N LEU A 281 -5.58 -2.71 15.53
CA LEU A 281 -4.21 -2.79 15.01
C LEU A 281 -3.65 -1.46 14.51
N ASN A 282 -4.47 -0.39 14.48
CA ASN A 282 -4.08 0.91 13.90
C ASN A 282 -3.58 0.77 12.46
N TYR A 283 -4.18 -0.11 11.65
CA TYR A 283 -3.75 -0.35 10.28
C TYR A 283 -3.79 0.97 9.46
N PRO A 284 -2.71 1.38 8.76
CA PRO A 284 -2.56 2.80 8.41
C PRO A 284 -3.01 3.17 7.00
N VAL A 285 -3.46 2.21 6.19
CA VAL A 285 -3.72 2.43 4.76
C VAL A 285 -5.09 1.91 4.32
N LEU A 286 -5.64 2.54 3.29
CA LEU A 286 -6.74 2.01 2.47
C LEU A 286 -6.26 1.81 1.03
N LYS A 287 -6.74 0.78 0.33
CA LYS A 287 -6.53 0.65 -1.12
C LYS A 287 -7.49 1.57 -1.88
N ASN A 288 -7.01 2.20 -2.94
CA ASN A 288 -7.82 3.06 -3.83
C ASN A 288 -8.16 2.41 -5.18
N SER A 289 -7.83 1.13 -5.38
CA SER A 289 -8.19 0.42 -6.59
C SER A 289 -9.70 0.20 -6.71
N MET A 290 -10.19 0.15 -7.94
CA MET A 290 -11.60 -0.13 -8.29
C MET A 290 -11.90 -1.63 -8.37
N ASP A 291 -11.08 -2.48 -7.73
CA ASP A 291 -11.44 -3.88 -7.61
C ASP A 291 -12.54 -4.05 -6.54
N PRO A 292 -13.46 -5.02 -6.70
CA PRO A 292 -14.59 -5.15 -5.79
C PRO A 292 -14.22 -5.27 -4.32
N ALA A 293 -13.06 -5.86 -3.99
CA ALA A 293 -12.64 -6.04 -2.59
C ALA A 293 -12.28 -4.69 -1.96
N SER A 294 -11.55 -3.87 -2.71
CA SER A 294 -11.17 -2.53 -2.27
C SER A 294 -12.36 -1.58 -2.23
N GLU A 295 -13.32 -1.71 -3.16
CA GLU A 295 -14.58 -0.94 -3.12
C GLU A 295 -15.41 -1.27 -1.87
N LEU A 296 -15.64 -2.56 -1.61
CA LEU A 296 -16.36 -3.01 -0.43
C LEU A 296 -15.63 -2.61 0.86
N TRP A 297 -14.30 -2.73 0.89
CA TRP A 297 -13.48 -2.29 2.00
C TRP A 297 -13.69 -0.79 2.31
N ARG A 298 -13.62 0.07 1.30
CA ARG A 298 -13.88 1.51 1.47
C ARG A 298 -15.32 1.80 1.91
N SER A 299 -16.31 1.18 1.27
CA SER A 299 -17.73 1.39 1.58
C SER A 299 -18.05 1.02 3.03
N VAL A 300 -17.58 -0.15 3.50
CA VAL A 300 -17.75 -0.58 4.89
C VAL A 300 -17.03 0.33 5.88
N THR A 301 -15.84 0.83 5.51
CA THR A 301 -15.10 1.81 6.33
C THR A 301 -15.89 3.10 6.48
N VAL A 302 -16.48 3.60 5.39
CA VAL A 302 -17.33 4.80 5.41
C VAL A 302 -18.55 4.58 6.30
N SER A 303 -19.25 3.45 6.17
CA SER A 303 -20.39 3.12 7.05
C SER A 303 -19.99 3.07 8.52
N ALA A 304 -18.84 2.48 8.85
CA ALA A 304 -18.33 2.43 10.22
C ALA A 304 -18.01 3.81 10.79
N VAL A 305 -17.52 4.75 9.97
CA VAL A 305 -17.30 6.15 10.39
C VAL A 305 -18.64 6.87 10.58
N CYS A 306 -19.59 6.72 9.65
CA CYS A 306 -20.92 7.34 9.75
C CYS A 306 -21.69 6.87 10.98
N ASP A 307 -21.57 5.59 11.34
CA ASP A 307 -22.17 4.99 12.54
C ASP A 307 -21.41 5.35 13.84
N GLY A 308 -20.28 6.08 13.76
CA GLY A 308 -19.45 6.43 14.92
C GLY A 308 -18.61 5.27 15.49
N ALA A 309 -18.50 4.16 14.77
CA ALA A 309 -17.69 3.01 15.18
C ALA A 309 -16.19 3.17 14.89
N LEU A 310 -15.83 4.00 13.92
CA LEU A 310 -14.47 4.43 13.60
C LEU A 310 -14.33 5.95 13.67
N GLU A 311 -13.13 6.40 14.05
CA GLU A 311 -12.75 7.80 13.91
C GLU A 311 -12.73 8.20 12.43
N LYS A 312 -13.12 9.44 12.15
CA LYS A 312 -13.06 10.00 10.80
C LYS A 312 -11.60 10.20 10.37
N PRO A 313 -11.18 9.71 9.19
CA PRO A 313 -9.87 10.01 8.60
C PRO A 313 -9.63 11.52 8.39
N ASN A 314 -8.39 11.89 8.06
CA ASN A 314 -8.07 13.26 7.64
C ASN A 314 -8.93 13.71 6.44
N ALA A 315 -9.01 15.02 6.23
CA ALA A 315 -9.95 15.61 5.28
C ALA A 315 -9.75 15.08 3.84
N GLU A 316 -8.51 14.95 3.39
CA GLU A 316 -8.17 14.47 2.05
C GLU A 316 -8.53 13.00 1.87
N ALA A 317 -8.16 12.16 2.83
CA ALA A 317 -8.51 10.74 2.83
C ALA A 317 -10.03 10.54 2.89
N TRP A 318 -10.72 11.26 3.77
CA TRP A 318 -12.17 11.20 3.91
C TRP A 318 -12.89 11.61 2.63
N SER A 319 -12.51 12.74 2.04
CA SER A 319 -13.11 13.20 0.79
C SER A 319 -12.95 12.17 -0.32
N GLU A 320 -11.79 11.52 -0.42
CA GLU A 320 -11.54 10.50 -1.44
C GLU A 320 -12.38 9.24 -1.19
N ILE A 321 -12.35 8.67 0.02
CA ILE A 321 -13.09 7.44 0.30
C ILE A 321 -14.60 7.62 0.29
N TYR A 322 -15.11 8.80 0.68
CA TYR A 322 -16.54 9.08 0.69
C TYR A 322 -17.07 9.17 -0.75
N ASN A 323 -16.37 9.88 -1.63
CA ASN A 323 -16.73 9.99 -3.04
C ASN A 323 -16.63 8.64 -3.77
N LEU A 324 -15.61 7.83 -3.43
CA LEU A 324 -15.45 6.48 -3.98
C LEU A 324 -16.42 5.45 -3.37
N GLY A 325 -16.82 5.63 -2.11
CA GLY A 325 -17.59 4.65 -1.33
C GLY A 325 -19.11 4.72 -1.53
N PHE A 326 -19.63 5.88 -1.94
CA PHE A 326 -21.05 6.07 -2.25
C PHE A 326 -21.38 6.23 -3.72
N GLY A 327 -20.38 6.23 -4.61
CA GLY A 327 -20.59 6.45 -6.02
C GLY A 327 -21.22 7.82 -6.28
N SER A 328 -20.43 8.77 -6.74
CA SER A 328 -20.93 9.57 -7.87
C SER A 328 -21.54 8.59 -8.86
N CYS A 329 -22.86 8.62 -9.07
CA CYS A 329 -23.50 8.03 -10.22
C CYS A 329 -23.01 8.82 -11.45
N PRO A 330 -22.36 8.19 -12.44
CA PRO A 330 -22.33 8.73 -13.77
C PRO A 330 -23.13 7.77 -14.65
N ARG A 331 -24.33 8.19 -15.05
CA ARG A 331 -24.79 7.77 -16.38
C ARG A 331 -23.72 8.22 -17.37
N ALA A 332 -22.87 7.30 -17.81
CA ALA A 332 -22.13 7.39 -19.07
C ALA A 332 -21.58 6.01 -19.45
N SER A 333 -22.25 5.41 -20.42
CA SER A 333 -21.81 4.38 -21.37
C SER A 333 -21.23 3.07 -20.81
N GLU A 334 -22.09 2.06 -20.87
CA GLU A 334 -21.77 0.75 -21.46
C GLU A 334 -20.70 0.89 -22.56
N ASN A 335 -19.55 0.26 -22.34
CA ASN A 335 -18.77 -0.51 -23.32
C ASN A 335 -17.36 -0.75 -22.77
N CYS A 336 -17.10 -1.99 -22.35
CA CYS A 336 -15.85 -2.73 -22.59
C CYS A 336 -15.99 -4.10 -21.92
N VAL A 337 -16.68 -4.97 -22.64
CA VAL A 337 -16.54 -6.43 -22.54
C VAL A 337 -15.29 -6.81 -23.35
N GLU A 338 -14.55 -7.80 -22.85
CA GLU A 338 -13.32 -8.46 -23.36
C GLU A 338 -11.96 -7.96 -22.87
#